data_AF-A0A670KEM7-F1
#
_entry.id   AF-A0A670KEM7-F1
#
_cell.length_a   1.000
_cell.length_b   1.000
_cell.length_c   1.000
_cell.angle_alpha   90.00
_cell.angle_beta   90.00
_cell.angle_gamma   90.00
#
_symmetry.space_group_name_H-M   'P 1'
#
loop_
_entity.id
_entity.type
_entity.pdbx_description
1 polymer ?
#
loop_
_entity_poly.entity_id
_entity_poly.type
_entity_poly.pdbx_seq_one_letter_code
_entity_poly.pdbx_strand_id
1 'polypeptide(L)' 'MAGWQSYVDNLMCDGCCQEAAIVGYCDAKYVWAAMADGIFQSITSWSL' A
#
# COMPACT_ATOMS: atom_id res chain seq x y z
N MET A 1 12.98 -0.83 1.92
CA MET A 1 11.64 -0.49 1.39
C MET A 1 11.24 -1.32 0.16
N ALA A 2 12.16 -1.98 -0.55
CA ALA A 2 11.85 -2.78 -1.74
C ALA A 2 10.98 -4.04 -1.50
N GLY A 3 11.01 -4.63 -0.29
CA GLY A 3 10.27 -5.87 -0.02
C GLY A 3 8.75 -5.71 -0.08
N TRP A 4 8.20 -4.62 0.46
CA TRP A 4 6.74 -4.40 0.47
C TRP A 4 6.19 -4.02 -0.90
N GLN A 5 6.99 -3.42 -1.77
CA GLN A 5 6.54 -3.10 -3.14
C GLN A 5 6.26 -4.38 -3.94
N SER A 6 7.11 -5.41 -3.85
CA SER A 6 6.85 -6.70 -4.52
C SER A 6 5.60 -7.42 -4.00
N TYR A 7 5.16 -7.14 -2.77
CA TYR A 7 3.88 -7.62 -2.26
C TYR A 7 2.71 -6.88 -2.90
N VAL A 8 2.80 -5.56 -3.03
CA VAL A 8 1.81 -4.77 -3.78
C VAL A 8 1.73 -5.24 -5.23
N ASP A 9 2.87 -5.49 -5.88
CA ASP A 9 2.91 -5.97 -7.26
C ASP A 9 2.26 -7.36 -7.41
N ASN A 10 2.45 -8.25 -6.43
CA ASN A 10 1.74 -9.55 -6.38
C ASN A 10 0.23 -9.38 -6.26
N LEU A 11 -0.24 -8.50 -5.37
CA LEU A 11 -1.68 -8.23 -5.19
C LEU A 11 -2.32 -7.66 -6.47
N MET A 12 -1.56 -6.89 -7.24
CA MET A 12 -2.00 -6.32 -8.50
C MET A 12 -1.93 -7.31 -9.68
N CYS A 13 -1.17 -8.41 -9.55
CA CYS A 13 -0.89 -9.34 -10.65
C CYS A 13 -2.15 -10.06 -11.17
N ASP A 14 -3.15 -10.29 -10.31
CA ASP A 14 -4.38 -10.98 -10.68
C ASP A 14 -5.32 -10.10 -11.52
N GLY A 15 -5.04 -8.80 -11.65
CA GLY A 15 -5.84 -7.84 -12.44
C GLY A 15 -7.24 -7.56 -11.88
N CYS A 16 -7.61 -8.15 -10.73
CA CYS A 16 -8.89 -7.92 -10.07
C CYS A 16 -8.92 -6.62 -9.26
N CYS A 17 -7.75 -6.11 -8.84
CA CYS A 17 -7.64 -4.94 -7.99
C CYS A 17 -7.26 -3.70 -8.81
N GLN A 18 -7.96 -2.60 -8.56
CA GLN A 18 -7.62 -1.29 -9.15
C GLN A 18 -6.40 -0.66 -8.45
N GLU A 19 -6.22 -0.92 -7.16
CA GLU A 19 -5.07 -0.48 -6.37
C GLU A 19 -4.87 -1.37 -5.13
N ALA A 20 -3.64 -1.38 -4.59
CA ALA A 20 -3.25 -2.09 -3.37
C ALA A 20 -2.19 -1.30 -2.59
N ALA A 21 -2.18 -1.46 -1.27
CA ALA A 21 -1.19 -0.85 -0.39
C ALA A 21 -0.94 -1.69 0.87
N ILE A 22 0.28 -1.58 1.40
CA ILE A 22 0.69 -2.11 2.69
C ILE A 22 0.82 -0.93 3.64
N VAL A 23 0.08 -0.97 4.74
CA VAL A 23 0.02 0.14 5.70
C VAL A 23 0.28 -0.39 7.11
N GLY A 24 1.24 0.22 7.80
CA GLY A 24 1.48 -0.08 9.20
C GLY A 24 0.40 0.54 10.08
N TYR A 25 -0.01 -0.16 11.15
CA TYR A 25 -1.08 0.30 12.04
C TYR A 25 -0.62 0.53 13.50
N CYS A 26 0.50 -0.05 13.92
CA CYS A 26 1.09 0.12 15.26
C CYS A 26 2.02 1.35 15.30
N ASP A 27 3.29 1.19 15.69
CA ASP A 27 4.23 2.30 15.90
C ASP A 27 4.62 3.02 14.60
N ALA A 28 4.63 2.28 13.49
CA ALA A 28 4.90 2.79 12.16
C ALA A 28 3.59 3.02 11.38
N LYS A 29 2.75 3.94 11.88
CA LYS A 29 1.39 4.20 11.36
C LYS A 29 1.37 5.02 10.06
N TYR A 30 1.91 4.46 8.98
CA TYR A 30 2.00 5.11 7.67
C TYR A 30 2.06 4.06 6.54
N VAL A 31 1.92 4.52 5.30
CA VAL A 31 1.99 3.69 4.10
C VAL A 31 3.41 3.19 3.87
N TRP A 32 3.61 1.87 3.87
CA TRP A 32 4.91 1.24 3.66
C TRP A 32 5.19 0.95 2.18
N ALA A 33 4.14 0.62 1.41
CA ALA A 33 4.16 0.50 -0.04
C ALA A 33 2.75 0.70 -0.59
N ALA A 34 2.61 1.26 -1.79
CA ALA A 34 1.33 1.44 -2.45
C ALA A 34 1.54 1.45 -3.97
N MET A 35 0.45 1.25 -4.71
CA MET A 35 0.43 1.49 -6.15
C MET A 35 0.72 2.97 -6.43
N ALA A 36 1.58 3.24 -7.42
CA ALA A 36 1.88 4.59 -7.85
C ALA A 36 0.61 5.29 -8.38
N ASP A 37 0.45 6.57 -8.06
CA ASP A 37 -0.68 7.40 -8.49
C ASP A 37 -2.07 6.96 -7.94
N GLY A 38 -2.11 5.97 -7.04
CA GLY A 38 -3.35 5.50 -6.39
C GLY A 38 -3.84 6.41 -5.26
N ILE A 39 -5.06 6.17 -4.76
CA ILE A 39 -5.61 6.89 -3.60
C ILE A 39 -4.92 6.41 -2.32
N PHE A 40 -4.58 5.13 -2.25
CA PHE A 40 -3.98 4.50 -1.07
C PHE A 40 -2.59 5.04 -0.71
N GLN A 41 -1.87 5.66 -1.66
CA GLN A 41 -0.61 6.36 -1.36
C GLN A 41 -0.82 7.59 -0.45
N SER A 42 -2.04 8.14 -0.43
CA SER A 42 -2.41 9.33 0.33
C SER A 42 -3.09 9.02 1.68
N ILE A 43 -3.13 7.75 2.07
CA ILE A 43 -3.69 7.36 3.38
C ILE A 43 -2.85 8.00 4.48
N THR A 44 -3.52 8.73 5.37
CA THR A 44 -2.90 9.36 6.53
C THR A 44 -3.17 8.56 7.80
N SER A 45 -2.33 8.75 8.82
CA SER A 45 -2.46 8.07 10.12
C SER A 45 -3.81 8.28 10.82
N TRP A 46 -4.54 9.34 10.46
CA TRP A 46 -5.89 9.62 10.94
C TRP A 46 -6.96 8.67 10.35
N SER A 47 -6.72 8.18 9.13
CA SER A 47 -7.64 7.29 8.41
C SER A 47 -7.36 5.80 8.66
N LEU A 48 -6.41 5.49 9.56
CA LEU A 48 -5.98 4.15 10.00
C LEU A 48 -6.36 3.91 11.46
#